data_AF-A0A0J8TWV2-F1
#
_entry.id   AF-A0A0J8TWV2-F1
#
_cell.length_a   1.000
_cell.length_b   1.000
_cell.length_c   1.000
_cell.angle_alpha   90.00
_cell.angle_beta   90.00
_cell.angle_gamma   90.00
#
_symmetry.space_group_name_H-M   'P 1'
#
loop_
_entity.id
_entity.type
_entity.pdbx_description
1 polymer ?
#
loop_
_entity_poly.entity_id
_entity_poly.type
_entity_poly.pdbx_seq_one_letter_code
_entity_poly.pdbx_strand_id
1 'polypeptide(L)'
;MTAVVEGSAVVVSRSVAELLGCGVQPGAAVWADTVDNGPVPGWLVVERVVVGRERRCAIVQAEACAVVSAGPISEVQVASGPIPTDELMPEWVSALASSHWDAQDARAERDAARSALQAHEDRLERIEDASHEFADEHSLCSDFDAFMISQGLRPRMSDWDNTVSATVRVRVPVRARNAEDAESQVDESLVVDALMELASRRSALSDALLDHDVVDTERA
;
A
#
# COMPACT_ATOMS: atom_id res chain seq x y z
N MET A 1 44.33 -47.82 -34.42
CA MET A 1 43.29 -47.42 -33.46
C MET A 1 43.75 -46.12 -32.82
N THR A 2 43.24 -45.00 -33.31
CA THR A 2 43.49 -43.66 -32.77
C THR A 2 42.54 -43.42 -31.62
N ALA A 3 43.08 -43.29 -30.40
CA ALA A 3 42.31 -42.91 -29.24
C ALA A 3 41.88 -41.44 -29.38
N VAL A 4 40.57 -41.23 -29.49
CA VAL A 4 39.95 -39.91 -29.37
C VAL A 4 39.94 -39.58 -27.88
N VAL A 5 40.76 -38.61 -27.47
CA VAL A 5 40.68 -38.00 -26.15
C VAL A 5 39.66 -36.87 -26.28
N GLU A 6 38.41 -37.17 -25.94
CA GLU A 6 37.40 -36.15 -25.67
C GLU A 6 37.82 -35.40 -24.39
N GLY A 7 38.60 -34.34 -24.57
CA GLY A 7 38.84 -33.36 -23.53
C GLY A 7 37.55 -32.61 -23.25
N SER A 8 36.80 -33.04 -22.24
CA SER A 8 35.76 -32.23 -21.62
C SER A 8 36.43 -30.99 -21.03
N ALA A 9 36.44 -29.90 -21.80
CA ALA A 9 36.89 -28.61 -21.32
C ALA A 9 35.88 -28.15 -20.28
N VAL A 10 36.26 -28.23 -19.00
CA VAL A 10 35.51 -27.61 -17.92
C VAL A 10 35.37 -26.14 -18.26
N VAL A 11 34.15 -25.70 -18.55
CA VAL A 11 33.82 -24.29 -18.75
C VAL A 11 33.98 -23.63 -17.38
N VAL A 12 35.11 -22.93 -17.18
CA VAL A 12 35.40 -22.23 -15.93
C VAL A 12 34.75 -20.86 -16.00
N SER A 13 33.59 -20.72 -15.34
CA SER A 13 32.95 -19.41 -15.16
C SER A 13 33.80 -18.53 -14.25
N ARG A 14 34.05 -17.29 -14.67
CA ARG A 14 34.84 -16.28 -13.94
C ARG A 14 34.14 -14.94 -13.96
N SER A 15 34.36 -14.14 -12.92
CA SER A 15 33.86 -12.76 -12.90
C SER A 15 34.57 -11.90 -13.96
N VAL A 16 33.89 -10.87 -14.44
CA VAL A 16 34.51 -9.87 -15.31
C VAL A 16 35.70 -9.20 -14.61
N ALA A 17 35.61 -8.95 -13.31
CA ALA A 17 36.72 -8.40 -12.52
C ALA A 17 37.98 -9.26 -12.60
N GLU A 18 37.84 -10.58 -12.49
CA GLU A 18 38.96 -11.52 -12.65
C GLU A 18 39.52 -11.51 -14.07
N LEU A 19 38.66 -11.51 -15.09
CA LEU A 19 39.10 -11.47 -16.49
C LEU A 19 39.89 -10.21 -16.83
N LEU A 20 39.43 -9.05 -16.36
CA LEU A 20 40.15 -7.79 -16.50
C LEU A 20 41.48 -7.84 -15.74
N GLY A 21 41.51 -8.45 -14.55
CA GLY A 21 42.73 -8.69 -13.77
C GLY A 21 43.74 -9.61 -14.48
N CYS A 22 43.27 -10.53 -15.31
CA CYS A 22 44.10 -11.39 -16.18
C CYS A 22 44.55 -10.70 -17.49
N GLY A 23 44.21 -9.43 -17.70
CA GLY A 23 44.69 -8.63 -18.83
C GLY A 23 43.74 -8.57 -20.03
N VAL A 24 42.52 -9.11 -19.94
CA VAL A 24 41.48 -8.93 -20.97
C VAL A 24 41.10 -7.44 -21.01
N GLN A 25 41.08 -6.87 -22.22
CA GLN A 25 40.76 -5.46 -22.38
C GLN A 25 39.24 -5.25 -22.56
N PRO A 26 38.69 -4.13 -22.08
CA PRO A 26 37.36 -3.70 -22.46
C PRO A 26 37.23 -3.63 -23.99
N GLY A 27 36.10 -4.09 -24.51
CA GLY A 27 35.85 -4.22 -25.95
C GLY A 27 36.31 -5.55 -26.54
N ALA A 28 36.79 -6.51 -25.74
CA ALA A 28 37.03 -7.87 -26.20
C ALA A 28 35.73 -8.67 -26.37
N ALA A 29 35.70 -9.59 -27.32
CA ALA A 29 34.64 -10.59 -27.42
C ALA A 29 34.83 -11.68 -26.35
N VAL A 30 33.75 -12.05 -25.67
CA VAL A 30 33.73 -13.02 -24.56
C VAL A 30 32.47 -13.90 -24.65
N TRP A 31 32.49 -15.05 -23.98
CA TRP A 31 31.31 -15.91 -23.84
C TRP A 31 30.54 -15.55 -22.57
N ALA A 32 29.43 -14.84 -22.72
CA ALA A 32 28.51 -14.56 -21.62
C ALA A 32 27.94 -15.87 -21.07
N ASP A 33 27.94 -16.02 -19.75
CA ASP A 33 27.20 -17.09 -19.11
C ASP A 33 25.71 -16.76 -19.15
N THR A 34 24.87 -17.65 -19.68
CA THR A 34 23.41 -17.46 -19.71
C THR A 34 22.73 -18.62 -19.02
N VAL A 35 21.70 -18.31 -18.22
CA VAL A 35 21.02 -19.29 -17.37
C VAL A 35 20.32 -20.38 -18.20
N ASP A 36 19.81 -20.02 -19.39
CA ASP A 36 18.88 -20.88 -20.14
C ASP A 36 19.41 -21.42 -21.47
N ASN A 37 20.36 -20.75 -22.14
CA ASN A 37 20.76 -21.06 -23.52
C ASN A 37 22.24 -21.40 -23.69
N GLY A 38 22.94 -21.67 -22.59
CA GLY A 38 24.39 -21.90 -22.60
C GLY A 38 25.19 -20.63 -22.93
N PRO A 39 26.51 -20.74 -23.09
CA PRO A 39 27.35 -19.56 -23.30
C PRO A 39 27.07 -18.89 -24.66
N VAL A 40 26.86 -17.57 -24.66
CA VAL A 40 26.56 -16.78 -25.88
C VAL A 40 27.70 -15.79 -26.13
N PRO A 41 28.18 -15.63 -27.39
CA PRO A 41 29.26 -14.70 -27.66
C PRO A 41 28.73 -13.25 -27.60
N GLY A 42 29.52 -12.36 -27.01
CA GLY A 42 29.19 -10.95 -26.94
C GLY A 42 30.40 -10.08 -26.64
N TRP A 43 30.23 -8.79 -26.84
CA TRP A 43 31.26 -7.79 -26.58
C TRP A 43 31.21 -7.32 -25.13
N LEU A 44 32.35 -7.39 -24.45
CA LEU A 44 32.49 -6.90 -23.09
C LEU A 44 32.62 -5.37 -23.09
N VAL A 45 31.60 -4.68 -22.61
CA VAL A 45 31.63 -3.23 -22.38
C VAL A 45 31.82 -2.97 -20.89
N VAL A 46 32.81 -2.15 -20.56
CA VAL A 46 33.06 -1.72 -19.17
C VAL A 46 32.81 -0.22 -19.09
N GLU A 47 32.14 0.19 -18.02
CA GLU A 47 31.88 1.59 -17.73
C GLU A 47 33.21 2.37 -17.56
N ARG A 48 33.36 3.44 -18.35
CA ARG A 48 34.66 4.14 -18.51
C ARG A 48 35.03 5.02 -17.30
N VAL A 49 34.05 5.59 -16.62
CA VAL A 49 34.28 6.60 -15.58
C VAL A 49 33.37 6.33 -14.41
N VAL A 50 33.96 6.04 -13.25
CA VAL A 50 33.22 5.78 -12.02
C VAL A 50 34.00 6.35 -10.84
N VAL A 51 33.35 7.18 -10.03
CA VAL A 51 33.90 7.72 -8.78
C VAL A 51 33.04 7.22 -7.62
N GLY A 52 33.66 6.59 -6.63
CA GLY A 52 33.00 6.22 -5.37
C GLY A 52 32.06 5.02 -5.42
N ARG A 53 31.98 4.28 -6.55
CA ARG A 53 31.27 2.99 -6.65
C ARG A 53 32.07 1.98 -7.46
N GLU A 54 31.66 0.72 -7.39
CA GLU A 54 32.22 -0.31 -8.26
C GLU A 54 31.85 -0.05 -9.73
N ARG A 55 32.77 -0.35 -10.65
CA ARG A 55 32.50 -0.25 -12.09
C ARG A 55 31.45 -1.28 -12.50
N ARG A 56 30.59 -0.88 -13.44
CA ARG A 56 29.67 -1.79 -14.10
C ARG A 56 30.24 -2.31 -15.42
N CYS A 57 29.74 -3.46 -15.85
CA CYS A 57 29.96 -3.98 -17.18
C CYS A 57 28.65 -4.48 -17.78
N ALA A 58 28.68 -4.68 -19.09
CA ALA A 58 27.63 -5.29 -19.87
C ALA A 58 28.25 -6.16 -20.95
N ILE A 59 27.62 -7.29 -21.26
CA ILE A 59 27.98 -8.13 -22.38
C ILE A 59 26.88 -7.98 -23.43
N VAL A 60 27.26 -7.48 -24.60
CA VAL A 60 26.33 -7.11 -25.66
C VAL A 60 26.49 -8.05 -26.84
N GLN A 61 25.39 -8.70 -27.23
CA GLN A 61 25.36 -9.51 -28.43
C GLN A 61 25.06 -8.62 -29.63
N ALA A 62 26.06 -8.42 -30.50
CA ALA A 62 25.95 -7.50 -31.62
C ALA A 62 24.88 -7.95 -32.64
N GLU A 63 24.82 -9.25 -32.94
CA GLU A 63 23.87 -9.82 -33.91
C GLU A 63 22.40 -9.66 -33.47
N ALA A 64 22.15 -9.77 -32.16
CA ALA A 64 20.81 -9.65 -31.59
C ALA A 64 20.46 -8.21 -31.15
N CYS A 65 21.41 -7.28 -31.22
CA CYS A 65 21.27 -5.92 -30.70
C CYS A 65 20.74 -5.89 -29.25
N ALA A 66 21.27 -6.77 -28.39
CA ALA A 66 20.74 -7.01 -27.06
C ALA A 66 21.86 -7.07 -26.00
N VAL A 67 21.55 -6.58 -24.80
CA VAL A 67 22.38 -6.77 -23.61
C VAL A 67 22.01 -8.12 -22.98
N VAL A 68 22.96 -9.04 -22.93
CA VAL A 68 22.74 -10.42 -22.46
C VAL A 68 22.94 -10.51 -20.94
N SER A 69 23.92 -9.78 -20.43
CA SER A 69 24.23 -9.71 -19.00
C SER A 69 24.80 -8.34 -18.68
N ALA A 70 24.41 -7.75 -17.55
CA ALA A 70 24.91 -6.46 -17.11
C ALA A 70 24.81 -6.34 -15.58
N GLY A 71 25.77 -5.64 -14.98
CA GLY A 71 25.85 -5.48 -13.53
C GLY A 71 27.24 -5.02 -13.07
N PRO A 72 27.54 -5.10 -11.75
CA PRO A 72 28.87 -4.89 -11.21
C PRO A 72 29.89 -5.86 -11.83
N ILE A 73 31.13 -5.40 -12.04
CA ILE A 73 32.18 -6.24 -12.64
C ILE A 73 32.51 -7.48 -11.80
N SER A 74 32.30 -7.45 -10.48
CA SER A 74 32.48 -8.60 -9.59
C SER A 74 31.38 -9.66 -9.72
N GLU A 75 30.18 -9.27 -10.15
CA GLU A 75 29.01 -10.15 -10.18
C GLU A 75 28.78 -10.78 -11.54
N VAL A 76 29.03 -10.03 -12.63
CA VAL A 76 28.81 -10.52 -13.99
C VAL A 76 29.79 -11.65 -14.31
N GLN A 77 29.23 -12.81 -14.67
CA GLN A 77 29.98 -14.01 -14.98
C GLN A 77 30.18 -14.20 -16.49
N VAL A 78 31.35 -14.73 -16.83
CA VAL A 78 31.76 -15.06 -18.19
C VAL A 78 32.22 -16.51 -18.19
N ALA A 79 31.61 -17.32 -19.05
CA ALA A 79 31.90 -18.74 -19.17
C ALA A 79 33.30 -19.03 -19.77
N SER A 80 33.77 -18.17 -20.68
CA SER A 80 35.11 -18.28 -21.29
C SER A 80 35.48 -17.00 -22.05
N GLY A 81 36.77 -16.71 -22.21
CA GLY A 81 37.25 -15.58 -23.01
C GLY A 81 38.75 -15.27 -22.79
N PRO A 82 39.37 -14.46 -23.66
CA PRO A 82 38.78 -13.78 -24.82
C PRO A 82 38.56 -14.69 -26.04
N ILE A 83 37.55 -14.39 -26.85
CA ILE A 83 37.31 -15.03 -28.15
C ILE A 83 38.26 -14.39 -29.17
N PRO A 84 39.13 -15.15 -29.85
CA PRO A 84 39.95 -14.63 -30.93
C PRO A 84 39.05 -14.13 -32.05
N THR A 85 39.08 -12.82 -32.32
CA THR A 85 38.36 -12.19 -33.43
C THR A 85 39.19 -11.06 -33.99
N ASP A 86 39.18 -10.92 -35.32
CA ASP A 86 39.80 -9.81 -36.03
C ASP A 86 38.84 -8.61 -36.16
N GLU A 87 37.59 -8.79 -35.75
CA GLU A 87 36.58 -7.73 -35.76
C GLU A 87 36.83 -6.73 -34.63
N LEU A 88 36.64 -5.45 -34.93
CA LEU A 88 36.61 -4.41 -33.92
C LEU A 88 35.19 -4.28 -33.36
N MET A 89 35.07 -4.08 -32.04
CA MET A 89 33.79 -3.83 -31.41
C MET A 89 33.09 -2.63 -32.08
N PRO A 90 31.87 -2.79 -32.60
CA PRO A 90 31.12 -1.69 -33.19
C PRO A 90 30.85 -0.58 -32.17
N GLU A 91 30.96 0.70 -32.57
CA GLU A 91 30.82 1.83 -31.65
C GLU A 91 29.46 1.87 -30.92
N TRP A 92 28.40 1.49 -31.63
CA TRP A 92 27.04 1.47 -31.10
C TRP A 92 26.84 0.48 -29.94
N VAL A 93 27.69 -0.54 -29.82
CA VAL A 93 27.63 -1.52 -28.72
C VAL A 93 27.85 -0.83 -27.38
N SER A 94 28.78 0.12 -27.32
CA SER A 94 29.02 0.92 -26.12
C SER A 94 27.87 1.84 -25.77
N ALA A 95 27.19 2.39 -26.78
CA ALA A 95 26.00 3.21 -26.62
C ALA A 95 24.81 2.38 -26.10
N LEU A 96 24.65 1.14 -26.59
CA LEU A 96 23.60 0.24 -26.13
C LEU A 96 23.80 -0.13 -24.65
N ALA A 97 25.02 -0.49 -24.25
CA ALA A 97 25.35 -0.75 -22.84
C ALA A 97 25.06 0.48 -21.95
N SER A 98 25.45 1.68 -22.40
CA SER A 98 25.20 2.92 -21.65
C SER A 98 23.70 3.18 -21.47
N SER A 99 22.92 3.06 -22.55
CA SER A 99 21.46 3.22 -22.50
C SER A 99 20.78 2.21 -21.57
N HIS A 100 21.34 1.00 -21.46
CA HIS A 100 20.84 -0.02 -20.55
C HIS A 100 21.06 0.37 -19.09
N TRP A 101 22.26 0.89 -18.75
CA TRP A 101 22.53 1.38 -17.41
C TRP A 101 21.69 2.60 -17.05
N ASP A 102 21.51 3.55 -17.98
CA ASP A 102 20.63 4.70 -17.77
C ASP A 102 19.19 4.28 -17.48
N ALA A 103 18.68 3.29 -18.23
CA ALA A 103 17.35 2.74 -18.01
C ALA A 103 17.22 1.99 -16.66
N GLN A 104 18.28 1.31 -16.22
CA GLN A 104 18.32 0.66 -14.90
C GLN A 104 18.31 1.69 -13.78
N ASP A 105 19.14 2.73 -13.87
CA ASP A 105 19.22 3.80 -12.86
C ASP A 105 17.88 4.56 -12.76
N ALA A 106 17.26 4.89 -13.90
CA ALA A 106 15.94 5.54 -13.92
C ALA A 106 14.83 4.66 -13.29
N ARG A 107 14.88 3.34 -13.49
CA ARG A 107 13.93 2.41 -12.83
C ARG A 107 14.17 2.34 -11.33
N ALA A 108 15.42 2.26 -10.90
CA ALA A 108 15.78 2.23 -9.49
C ALA A 108 15.35 3.51 -8.76
N GLU A 109 15.55 4.68 -9.37
CA GLU A 109 15.10 5.97 -8.83
C GLU A 109 13.57 6.03 -8.72
N ARG A 110 12.86 5.62 -9.78
CA ARG A 110 11.39 5.56 -9.77
C ARG A 110 10.87 4.64 -8.67
N ASP A 111 11.43 3.45 -8.54
CA ASP A 111 10.99 2.46 -7.56
C ASP A 111 11.32 2.92 -6.13
N ALA A 112 12.47 3.57 -5.91
CA ALA A 112 12.80 4.20 -4.63
C ALA A 112 11.83 5.33 -4.27
N ALA A 113 11.50 6.20 -5.22
CA ALA A 113 10.54 7.29 -5.02
C ALA A 113 9.14 6.76 -4.69
N ARG A 114 8.68 5.72 -5.39
CA ARG A 114 7.39 5.06 -5.11
C ARG A 114 7.38 4.43 -3.72
N SER A 115 8.43 3.72 -3.33
CA SER A 115 8.52 3.12 -1.99
C SER A 115 8.55 4.19 -0.88
N ALA A 116 9.23 5.32 -1.12
CA ALA A 116 9.26 6.43 -0.17
C ALA A 116 7.87 7.09 -0.02
N LEU A 117 7.13 7.23 -1.12
CA LEU A 117 5.76 7.73 -1.09
C LEU A 117 4.84 6.80 -0.30
N GLN A 118 4.88 5.49 -0.59
CA GLN A 118 4.09 4.50 0.14
C GLN A 118 4.40 4.53 1.65
N ALA A 119 5.68 4.53 2.02
CA ALA A 119 6.07 4.60 3.43
C ALA A 119 5.62 5.89 4.13
N HIS A 120 5.48 6.98 3.38
CA HIS A 120 4.94 8.24 3.89
C HIS A 120 3.43 8.14 4.11
N GLU A 121 2.69 7.58 3.15
CA GLU A 121 1.24 7.35 3.26
C GLU A 121 0.92 6.42 4.44
N ASP A 122 1.60 5.27 4.55
CA ASP A 122 1.46 4.33 5.67
C ASP A 122 1.81 4.96 7.03
N ARG A 123 2.68 5.98 7.03
CA ARG A 123 3.00 6.74 8.25
C ARG A 123 1.87 7.70 8.63
N LEU A 124 1.25 8.36 7.64
CA LEU A 124 0.14 9.28 7.88
C LEU A 124 -1.08 8.52 8.39
N GLU A 125 -1.41 7.38 7.80
CA GLU A 125 -2.52 6.51 8.24
C GLU A 125 -2.33 6.09 9.71
N ARG A 126 -1.13 5.63 10.08
CA ARG A 126 -0.83 5.30 11.49
C ARG A 126 -0.92 6.48 12.45
N ILE A 127 -0.63 7.70 12.00
CA ILE A 127 -0.79 8.90 12.82
C ILE A 127 -2.27 9.24 12.99
N GLU A 128 -3.07 9.10 11.93
CA GLU A 128 -4.52 9.29 11.96
C GLU A 128 -5.17 8.30 12.93
N ASP A 129 -4.88 7.01 12.80
CA ASP A 129 -5.38 5.97 13.69
C ASP A 129 -4.99 6.23 15.15
N ALA A 130 -3.72 6.53 15.43
CA ALA A 130 -3.26 6.86 16.77
C ALA A 130 -3.92 8.14 17.33
N SER A 131 -4.25 9.10 16.46
CA SER A 131 -4.95 10.32 16.87
C SER A 131 -6.41 10.03 17.23
N HIS A 132 -7.08 9.15 16.50
CA HIS A 132 -8.42 8.68 16.84
C HIS A 132 -8.44 7.92 18.17
N GLU A 133 -7.52 6.97 18.36
CA GLU A 133 -7.38 6.23 19.62
C GLU A 133 -7.14 7.18 20.80
N PHE A 134 -6.23 8.14 20.65
CA PHE A 134 -5.93 9.13 21.69
C PHE A 134 -7.13 10.02 22.00
N ALA A 135 -7.87 10.48 20.99
CA ALA A 135 -9.05 11.32 21.19
C ALA A 135 -10.16 10.57 21.95
N ASP A 136 -10.34 9.29 21.63
CA ASP A 136 -11.33 8.43 22.28
C ASP A 136 -10.92 8.11 23.73
N GLU A 137 -9.65 7.79 23.99
CA GLU A 137 -9.12 7.52 25.34
C GLU A 137 -9.27 8.73 26.27
N HIS A 138 -9.07 9.94 25.75
CA HIS A 138 -9.10 11.17 26.54
C HIS A 138 -10.46 11.89 26.54
N SER A 139 -11.51 11.31 25.94
CA SER A 139 -12.85 11.91 25.85
C SER A 139 -12.82 13.34 25.28
N LEU A 140 -11.88 13.63 24.38
CA LEU A 140 -11.72 14.95 23.74
C LEU A 140 -12.67 15.13 22.55
N CYS A 141 -13.77 14.38 22.51
CA CYS A 141 -14.60 14.19 21.33
C CYS A 141 -15.08 15.52 20.72
N SER A 142 -15.54 16.47 21.54
CA SER A 142 -15.98 17.78 21.06
C SER A 142 -14.83 18.66 20.56
N ASP A 143 -13.68 18.60 21.24
CA ASP A 143 -12.54 19.48 20.97
C ASP A 143 -11.75 18.99 19.75
N PHE A 144 -11.68 17.67 19.56
CA PHE A 144 -11.09 17.03 18.39
C PHE A 144 -11.92 17.27 17.12
N ASP A 145 -13.24 17.11 17.18
CA ASP A 145 -14.10 17.39 16.02
C ASP A 145 -14.08 18.88 15.65
N ALA A 146 -14.02 19.78 16.64
CA ALA A 146 -13.84 21.21 16.42
C ALA A 146 -12.47 21.51 15.74
N PHE A 147 -11.40 20.83 16.15
CA PHE A 147 -10.10 20.93 15.50
C PHE A 147 -10.14 20.41 14.05
N MET A 148 -10.75 19.26 13.79
CA MET A 148 -10.89 18.68 12.45
C MET A 148 -11.63 19.62 11.48
N ILE A 149 -12.73 20.23 11.93
CA ILE A 149 -13.47 21.24 11.17
C ILE A 149 -12.58 22.47 10.88
N SER A 150 -11.76 22.90 11.84
CA SER A 150 -10.84 24.03 11.64
C SER A 150 -9.77 23.76 10.57
N GLN A 151 -9.42 22.49 10.34
CA GLN A 151 -8.49 22.06 9.30
C GLN A 151 -9.18 21.73 7.97
N GLY A 152 -10.51 21.92 7.86
CA GLY A 152 -11.29 21.62 6.66
C GLY A 152 -11.57 20.13 6.43
N LEU A 153 -11.38 19.30 7.45
CA LEU A 153 -11.65 17.87 7.42
C LEU A 153 -13.08 17.60 7.92
N ARG A 154 -13.68 16.48 7.51
CA ARG A 154 -15.03 16.12 7.97
C ARG A 154 -14.97 15.62 9.42
N PRO A 155 -15.88 16.08 10.29
CA PRO A 155 -16.00 15.52 11.64
C PRO A 155 -16.55 14.10 11.58
N ARG A 156 -16.35 13.33 12.65
CA ARG A 156 -16.86 11.96 12.77
C ARG A 156 -18.37 12.01 13.00
N MET A 157 -19.13 11.18 12.28
CA MET A 157 -20.54 10.92 12.56
C MET A 157 -20.67 9.55 13.20
N SER A 158 -21.48 9.42 14.25
CA SER A 158 -21.80 8.13 14.86
C SER A 158 -23.30 8.04 15.02
N ASP A 159 -23.82 6.83 14.88
CA ASP A 159 -25.21 6.53 15.17
C ASP A 159 -25.37 6.39 16.69
N TRP A 160 -26.43 7.01 17.22
CA TRP A 160 -26.72 7.05 18.65
C TRP A 160 -28.16 6.65 18.88
N ASP A 161 -28.38 5.75 19.84
CA ASP A 161 -29.70 5.40 20.32
C ASP A 161 -29.99 6.18 21.61
N ASN A 162 -31.10 6.91 21.62
CA ASN A 162 -31.50 7.74 22.75
C ASN A 162 -32.75 7.14 23.41
N THR A 163 -32.65 6.86 24.71
CA THR A 163 -33.78 6.46 25.53
C THR A 163 -34.42 7.70 26.14
N VAL A 164 -35.67 7.96 25.79
CA VAL A 164 -36.44 9.12 26.25
C VAL A 164 -37.54 8.69 27.21
N SER A 165 -37.58 9.30 28.39
CA SER A 165 -38.72 9.22 29.30
C SER A 165 -39.65 10.39 29.01
N ALA A 166 -40.93 10.10 28.78
CA ALA A 166 -41.94 11.12 28.49
C ALA A 166 -43.13 10.99 29.44
N THR A 167 -43.59 12.12 29.97
CA THR A 167 -44.80 12.18 30.81
C THR A 167 -45.99 12.64 29.97
N VAL A 168 -47.01 11.79 29.86
CA VAL A 168 -48.21 12.05 29.04
C VAL A 168 -49.44 12.11 29.93
N ARG A 169 -50.31 13.11 29.70
CA ARG A 169 -51.61 13.21 30.39
C ARG A 169 -52.74 12.71 29.52
N VAL A 170 -53.43 11.68 29.99
CA VAL A 170 -54.61 11.10 29.34
C VAL A 170 -55.89 11.45 30.08
N ARG A 171 -57.01 11.55 29.35
CA ARG A 171 -58.35 11.72 29.94
C ARG A 171 -59.14 10.44 29.73
N VAL A 172 -59.50 9.76 30.82
CA VAL A 172 -60.29 8.53 30.80
C VAL A 172 -61.73 8.86 31.21
N PRO A 173 -62.72 8.79 30.31
CA PRO A 173 -64.11 9.03 30.66
C PRO A 173 -64.73 7.77 31.30
N VAL A 174 -65.05 7.84 32.60
CA VAL A 174 -65.76 6.78 33.31
C VAL A 174 -67.17 7.23 33.71
N ARG A 175 -68.12 6.29 33.83
CA ARG A 175 -69.48 6.56 34.32
C ARG A 175 -69.65 5.97 35.70
N ALA A 176 -69.67 6.84 36.71
CA ALA A 176 -69.81 6.44 38.11
C ALA A 176 -70.90 7.24 38.82
N ARG A 177 -71.30 6.78 40.02
CA ARG A 177 -72.34 7.44 40.83
C ARG A 177 -71.77 8.59 41.67
N ASN A 178 -70.47 8.57 41.95
CA ASN A 178 -69.71 9.60 42.65
C ASN A 178 -68.24 9.59 42.18
N ALA A 179 -67.41 10.52 42.66
CA ALA A 179 -66.00 10.65 42.26
C ALA A 179 -65.10 9.52 42.79
N GLU A 180 -65.40 8.98 43.97
CA GLU A 180 -64.62 7.89 44.60
C GLU A 180 -64.82 6.56 43.84
N ASP A 181 -66.05 6.30 43.40
CA ASP A 181 -66.41 5.21 42.50
C ASP A 181 -65.80 5.39 41.11
N ALA A 182 -65.56 6.63 40.66
CA ALA A 182 -64.94 6.94 39.38
C ALA A 182 -63.44 6.65 39.42
N GLU A 183 -62.76 7.08 40.50
CA GLU A 183 -61.33 6.85 40.71
C GLU A 183 -61.02 5.35 40.82
N SER A 184 -61.85 4.60 41.57
CA SER A 184 -61.70 3.15 41.73
C SER A 184 -61.94 2.34 40.45
N GLN A 185 -62.56 2.95 39.43
CA GLN A 185 -62.82 2.33 38.12
C GLN A 185 -61.70 2.60 37.11
N VAL A 186 -60.76 3.51 37.40
CA VAL A 186 -59.61 3.74 36.51
C VAL A 186 -58.55 2.69 36.81
N ASP A 187 -58.44 1.70 35.93
CA ASP A 187 -57.39 0.68 35.98
C ASP A 187 -56.34 0.90 34.88
N GLU A 188 -55.27 0.11 34.96
CA GLU A 188 -54.16 0.17 34.01
C GLU A 188 -54.61 -0.12 32.56
N SER A 189 -55.62 -0.97 32.37
CA SER A 189 -56.11 -1.32 31.04
C SER A 189 -56.82 -0.15 30.35
N LEU A 190 -57.63 0.61 31.09
CA LEU A 190 -58.28 1.81 30.59
C LEU A 190 -57.29 2.95 30.31
N VAL A 191 -56.20 3.02 31.09
CA VAL A 191 -55.12 3.98 30.83
C VAL A 191 -54.36 3.62 29.55
N VAL A 192 -54.05 2.34 29.33
CA VAL A 192 -53.41 1.85 28.10
C VAL A 192 -54.30 2.10 26.87
N ASP A 193 -55.59 1.81 26.96
CA ASP A 193 -56.54 2.06 25.87
C ASP A 193 -56.62 3.56 25.52
N ALA A 194 -56.65 4.43 26.53
CA ALA A 194 -56.64 5.87 26.32
C ALA A 194 -55.31 6.36 25.71
N LEU A 195 -54.17 5.77 26.09
CA LEU A 195 -52.87 6.06 25.48
C LEU A 195 -52.81 5.62 24.03
N MET A 196 -53.38 4.45 23.70
CA MET A 196 -53.46 3.96 22.31
C MET A 196 -54.37 4.84 21.45
N GLU A 197 -55.51 5.30 21.97
CA GLU A 197 -56.38 6.24 21.25
C GLU A 197 -55.65 7.58 21.02
N LEU A 198 -54.93 8.07 22.02
CA LEU A 198 -54.17 9.31 21.93
C LEU A 198 -52.98 9.18 20.94
N ALA A 199 -52.30 8.03 20.92
CA ALA A 199 -51.24 7.72 19.95
C ALA A 199 -51.75 7.61 18.51
N SER A 200 -52.99 7.15 18.30
CA SER A 200 -53.61 7.12 16.96
C SER A 200 -53.82 8.52 16.36
N ARG A 201 -53.78 9.58 17.18
CA ARG A 201 -53.92 10.98 16.80
C ARG A 201 -52.64 11.76 17.11
N ARG A 202 -51.65 11.67 16.23
CA ARG A 202 -50.31 12.28 16.39
C ARG A 202 -50.30 13.73 16.88
N SER A 203 -51.23 14.57 16.44
CA SER A 203 -51.34 15.96 16.91
C SER A 203 -51.77 16.07 18.37
N ALA A 204 -52.71 15.23 18.82
CA ALA A 204 -53.17 15.19 20.20
C ALA A 204 -52.10 14.61 21.15
N LEU A 205 -51.25 13.72 20.66
CA LEU A 205 -50.11 13.19 21.42
C LEU A 205 -49.04 14.26 21.67
N SER A 206 -48.75 15.09 20.66
CA SER A 206 -47.84 16.24 20.82
C SER A 206 -48.35 17.25 21.84
N ASP A 207 -49.66 17.50 21.87
CA ASP A 207 -50.27 18.45 22.81
C ASP A 207 -50.38 17.90 24.25
N ALA A 208 -50.39 16.56 24.40
CA ALA A 208 -50.52 15.88 25.68
C ALA A 208 -49.18 15.51 26.33
N LEU A 209 -48.08 15.61 25.58
CA LEU A 209 -46.72 15.45 26.05
C LEU A 209 -46.36 16.68 26.89
N LEU A 210 -46.31 16.50 28.20
CA LEU A 210 -46.07 17.61 29.14
C LEU A 210 -44.59 17.94 29.22
N ASP A 211 -43.76 16.91 29.24
CA ASP A 211 -42.32 17.00 29.38
C ASP A 211 -41.66 15.72 28.86
N HIS A 212 -40.41 15.83 28.42
CA HIS A 212 -39.58 14.70 28.06
C HIS A 212 -38.15 14.94 28.52
N ASP A 213 -37.53 13.89 29.05
CA ASP A 213 -36.13 13.91 29.47
C ASP A 213 -35.40 12.75 28.80
N VAL A 214 -34.19 13.03 28.33
CA VAL A 214 -33.32 12.00 27.75
C VAL A 214 -32.62 11.33 28.91
N VAL A 215 -33.03 10.10 29.20
CA VAL A 215 -32.55 9.35 30.37
C VAL A 215 -31.21 8.70 30.09
N ASP A 216 -31.00 8.29 28.84
CA ASP A 216 -29.78 7.62 28.44
C ASP A 216 -29.50 7.82 26.95
N THR A 217 -28.22 7.88 26.61
CA THR A 217 -27.73 8.03 25.25
C THR A 217 -26.58 7.05 25.08
N GLU A 218 -26.84 5.95 24.38
CA GLU A 218 -25.86 4.91 24.10
C GLU A 218 -25.46 4.96 22.62
N ARG A 219 -24.21 4.57 22.36
CA ARG A 219 -23.69 4.46 21.00
C ARG A 219 -24.20 3.17 20.38
N ALA A 220 -24.78 3.25 19.17
CA ALA A 220 -25.28 2.10 18.42
C ALA A 220 -24.14 1.24 17.84
#